data_AF-A0A2G2E011-F1
#
_entry.id   AF-A0A2G2E011-F1
#
_cell.length_a   1.000
_cell.length_b   1.000
_cell.length_c   1.000
_cell.angle_alpha   90.00
_cell.angle_beta   90.00
_cell.angle_gamma   90.00
#
_symmetry.space_group_name_H-M   'P 1'
#
loop_
_entity.id
_entity.type
_entity.pdbx_description
1 polymer ?
#
loop_
_entity_poly.entity_id
_entity_poly.type
_entity_poly.pdbx_seq_one_letter_code
_entity_poly.pdbx_strand_id
1 'polypeptide(L)'
;MKKVYMLVSLFMASFGSMATTIETTTIENVVIDAVSVSITVTAEGNPVAGALVKILNEKTVVAAGTTNEMGIATIKLPTYSGEGLTIEVYHRLYKTSKKEAVVLSDAGNVAFALKSKSGTLSEIEADAQVKEDKLNEKIQGKEESREDYERRMTEAKKRQEELQNETNDVKTATEDRLKVTEETRAATEAKEKEMEAKRQEIEKRRAEQEAQIGDGQADREAEMKKRKEEQEARMNAIEEEKAKKMEEVDASGAEREAERAQKAQEQTAKDAEKVAKDKEKALKEEKERASDETKAAKESAKAEEKAEKAEAEMKKEAEKAQKEAEKAQKEAEKEAKVAEKEAKVVEKEAKKAEALQGKIDKLDAEQKGIDSSRSKLDGKQKKLDAKIAKGKKLDKLQAEQEKLQDAHSKLDEKQNKLDSKRKKLMK
;
A
#
# COMPACT_ATOMS: atom_id res chain seq x y z
N MET A 1 -4.87 29.70 37.56
CA MET A 1 -5.80 29.85 38.70
C MET A 1 -5.72 28.61 39.57
N LYS A 2 -5.85 28.74 40.92
CA LYS A 2 -6.01 27.65 41.93
C LYS A 2 -4.81 26.66 41.98
N LYS A 3 -4.03 26.62 43.07
CA LYS A 3 -4.24 25.85 44.33
C LYS A 3 -4.32 24.33 44.11
N VAL A 4 -3.72 23.45 44.93
CA VAL A 4 -2.68 23.50 45.99
C VAL A 4 -2.41 22.02 46.34
N TYR A 5 -1.19 21.61 46.66
CA TYR A 5 -0.95 20.45 47.54
C TYR A 5 0.41 20.60 48.25
N MET A 6 0.37 20.88 49.55
CA MET A 6 1.47 20.61 50.47
C MET A 6 1.12 19.32 51.23
N LEU A 7 2.11 18.46 51.48
CA LEU A 7 2.17 17.72 52.74
C LEU A 7 3.61 17.30 53.05
N VAL A 8 4.25 18.10 53.92
CA VAL A 8 5.48 17.79 54.65
C VAL A 8 5.11 17.85 56.13
N SER A 9 5.84 17.13 56.99
CA SER A 9 5.45 16.73 58.35
C SER A 9 4.37 15.62 58.37
N LEU A 10 4.23 14.80 59.41
CA LEU A 10 4.90 14.85 60.72
C LEU A 10 5.15 13.43 61.25
N PHE A 11 6.37 13.15 61.72
CA PHE A 11 6.61 12.11 62.72
C PHE A 11 7.68 12.63 63.69
N MET A 12 7.29 12.82 64.95
CA MET A 12 8.07 13.52 65.98
C MET A 12 8.28 12.62 67.20
N ALA A 13 9.39 12.88 67.88
CA ALA A 13 9.91 12.29 69.12
C ALA A 13 8.97 11.39 69.98
N SER A 14 9.49 10.21 70.32
CA SER A 14 9.24 9.59 71.64
C SER A 14 10.24 10.15 72.66
N PHE A 15 9.77 10.51 73.86
CA PHE A 15 10.59 11.11 74.92
C PHE A 15 11.37 10.07 75.73
N GLY A 16 12.51 10.48 76.31
CA GLY A 16 13.24 9.77 77.35
C GLY A 16 13.90 10.75 78.31
N SER A 17 13.29 11.02 79.45
CA SER A 17 13.79 11.95 80.47
C SER A 17 14.72 11.28 81.46
N MET A 18 15.81 11.95 81.84
CA MET A 18 16.59 11.64 83.04
C MET A 18 16.64 12.88 83.94
N ALA A 19 16.52 12.68 85.25
CA ALA A 19 16.49 13.75 86.25
C ALA A 19 17.91 14.12 86.70
N THR A 20 18.08 15.36 87.15
CA THR A 20 19.30 15.84 87.81
C THR A 20 19.37 15.34 89.26
N THR A 21 20.28 14.41 89.53
CA THR A 21 20.77 14.15 90.90
C THR A 21 22.10 14.88 91.07
N ILE A 22 22.16 15.83 92.00
CA ILE A 22 23.41 16.53 92.36
C ILE A 22 23.92 15.90 93.65
N GLU A 23 24.91 15.02 93.55
CA GLU A 23 25.71 14.59 94.69
C GLU A 23 27.01 15.40 94.73
N THR A 24 27.19 16.19 95.78
CA THR A 24 28.45 16.90 96.06
C THR A 24 29.35 16.02 96.93
N THR A 25 30.35 15.39 96.31
CA THR A 25 31.47 14.74 97.02
C THR A 25 32.68 15.68 97.10
N THR A 26 33.39 15.59 98.23
CA THR A 26 34.52 16.47 98.58
C THR A 26 35.79 16.13 97.80
N ILE A 27 36.65 17.13 97.65
CA ILE A 27 37.94 17.03 96.94
C ILE A 27 38.94 16.21 97.76
N GLU A 28 39.45 15.12 97.20
CA GLU A 28 40.78 14.59 97.53
C GLU A 28 41.74 14.88 96.39
N ASN A 29 42.70 15.80 96.61
CA ASN A 29 43.86 15.94 95.74
C ASN A 29 44.82 14.78 96.06
N VAL A 30 44.56 13.60 95.50
CA VAL A 30 45.52 12.50 95.54
C VAL A 30 46.66 12.83 94.58
N VAL A 31 47.68 13.52 95.10
CA VAL A 31 48.96 13.68 94.42
C VAL A 31 49.66 12.32 94.45
N ILE A 32 49.58 11.59 93.34
CA ILE A 32 50.28 10.31 93.15
C ILE A 32 51.67 10.60 92.56
N ASP A 33 52.70 9.96 93.12
CA ASP A 33 54.10 10.21 92.81
C ASP A 33 54.47 10.08 91.32
N ALA A 34 55.52 10.80 90.91
CA ALA A 34 55.98 10.82 89.53
C ALA A 34 56.63 9.49 89.11
N VAL A 35 55.96 8.74 88.24
CA VAL A 35 56.33 7.38 87.84
C VAL A 35 57.37 7.38 86.72
N SER A 36 58.47 6.65 86.90
CA SER A 36 59.56 6.51 85.93
C SER A 36 59.62 5.11 85.33
N VAL A 37 59.19 4.96 84.08
CA VAL A 37 59.10 3.67 83.37
C VAL A 37 60.20 3.55 82.31
N SER A 38 60.77 2.34 82.17
CA SER A 38 61.63 1.99 81.03
C SER A 38 60.85 1.15 80.02
N ILE A 39 61.08 1.38 78.73
CA ILE A 39 60.43 0.65 77.65
C ILE A 39 61.52 0.10 76.74
N THR A 40 61.67 -1.23 76.74
CA THR A 40 62.70 -1.93 75.95
C THR A 40 62.10 -2.38 74.61
N VAL A 41 62.71 -1.99 73.50
CA VAL A 41 62.26 -2.30 72.14
C VAL A 41 63.32 -3.13 71.42
N THR A 42 62.95 -4.32 70.97
CA THR A 42 63.81 -5.23 70.20
C THR A 42 63.17 -5.67 68.89
N ALA A 43 63.99 -6.15 67.96
CA ALA A 43 63.56 -6.85 66.74
C ALA A 43 64.51 -8.03 66.52
N GLU A 44 63.95 -9.23 66.38
CA GLU A 44 64.73 -10.47 66.13
C GLU A 44 65.89 -10.67 67.16
N GLY A 45 65.66 -10.27 68.41
CA GLY A 45 66.62 -10.34 69.52
C GLY A 45 67.54 -9.12 69.68
N ASN A 46 67.66 -8.27 68.65
CA ASN A 46 68.54 -7.10 68.66
C ASN A 46 67.82 -5.84 69.19
N PRO A 47 68.52 -4.91 69.86
CA PRO A 47 67.94 -3.64 70.31
C PRO A 47 67.58 -2.72 69.12
N VAL A 48 66.45 -2.02 69.21
CA VAL A 48 66.02 -1.05 68.19
C VAL A 48 66.21 0.37 68.71
N ALA A 49 67.30 1.02 68.28
CA ALA A 49 67.54 2.44 68.52
C ALA A 49 66.62 3.33 67.65
N GLY A 50 66.30 4.53 68.14
CA GLY A 50 65.54 5.53 67.36
C GLY A 50 64.06 5.20 67.16
N ALA A 51 63.49 4.23 67.88
CA ALA A 51 62.05 3.99 67.88
C ALA A 51 61.34 5.04 68.73
N LEU A 52 60.29 5.67 68.18
CA LEU A 52 59.45 6.62 68.87
C LEU A 52 58.38 5.85 69.66
N VAL A 53 58.43 5.98 70.98
CA VAL A 53 57.48 5.40 71.93
C VAL A 53 56.52 6.50 72.37
N LYS A 54 55.21 6.24 72.29
CA LYS A 54 54.15 7.10 72.81
C LYS A 54 53.38 6.35 73.88
N ILE A 55 53.05 7.03 74.97
CA ILE A 55 52.11 6.59 75.99
C ILE A 55 50.87 7.48 75.87
N LEU A 56 49.70 6.87 75.74
CA LEU A 56 48.42 7.53 75.52
C LEU A 56 47.43 7.16 76.62
N ASN A 57 46.68 8.14 77.12
CA ASN A 57 45.40 7.88 77.79
C ASN A 57 44.28 8.10 76.75
N GLU A 58 43.44 7.09 76.55
CA GLU A 58 42.49 6.96 75.43
C GLU A 58 43.08 7.26 74.04
N LYS A 59 43.10 8.54 73.64
CA LYS A 59 43.57 9.09 72.35
C LYS A 59 44.57 10.24 72.50
N THR A 60 44.85 10.66 73.74
CA THR A 60 45.71 11.79 74.07
C THR A 60 47.09 11.27 74.49
N VAL A 61 48.15 11.74 73.84
CA VAL A 61 49.53 11.39 74.22
C VAL A 61 49.86 12.07 75.55
N VAL A 62 50.01 11.28 76.62
CA VAL A 62 50.35 11.75 77.97
C VAL A 62 51.86 11.82 78.21
N ALA A 63 52.63 10.97 77.52
CA ALA A 63 54.09 11.04 77.51
C ALA A 63 54.68 10.42 76.23
N ALA A 64 55.91 10.78 75.88
CA ALA A 64 56.63 10.19 74.76
C ALA A 64 58.14 10.16 75.02
N GLY A 65 58.83 9.26 74.33
CA GLY A 65 60.28 9.12 74.39
C GLY A 65 60.83 8.37 73.17
N THR A 66 62.13 8.45 72.96
CA THR A 66 62.82 7.75 71.86
C THR A 66 63.82 6.77 72.44
N THR A 67 63.93 5.58 71.85
CA THR A 67 64.88 4.56 72.33
C THR A 67 66.33 4.95 72.04
N ASN A 68 67.20 4.74 73.03
CA ASN A 68 68.65 4.90 72.92
C ASN A 68 69.29 3.73 72.13
N GLU A 69 70.61 3.73 72.03
CA GLU A 69 71.39 2.70 71.31
C GLU A 69 71.20 1.28 71.88
N MET A 70 70.83 1.15 73.15
CA MET A 70 70.49 -0.14 73.79
C MET A 70 69.01 -0.52 73.59
N GLY A 71 68.25 0.22 72.79
CA GLY A 71 66.83 -0.03 72.53
C GLY A 71 65.90 0.36 73.69
N ILE A 72 66.37 1.16 74.65
CA ILE A 72 65.61 1.54 75.86
C ILE A 72 65.18 3.00 75.78
N ALA A 73 63.89 3.26 76.03
CA ALA A 73 63.36 4.60 76.28
C ALA A 73 62.92 4.71 77.75
N THR A 74 63.53 5.60 78.53
CA THR A 74 63.09 5.90 79.90
C THR A 74 62.20 7.13 79.87
N ILE A 75 60.95 6.98 80.32
CA ILE A 75 59.90 7.99 80.27
C ILE A 75 59.40 8.25 81.70
N LYS A 76 59.34 9.53 82.09
CA LYS A 76 58.79 9.96 83.38
C LYS A 76 57.41 10.59 83.18
N LEU A 77 56.42 10.10 83.90
CA LEU A 77 55.08 10.68 83.95
C LEU A 77 55.00 11.52 85.24
N PRO A 78 54.77 12.85 85.17
CA PRO A 78 54.73 13.71 86.36
C PRO A 78 53.47 13.51 87.22
N THR A 79 52.43 12.91 86.65
CA THR A 79 51.21 12.45 87.32
C THR A 79 50.74 11.16 86.66
N TYR A 80 50.17 10.24 87.44
CA TYR A 80 49.59 8.99 86.92
C TYR A 80 48.44 8.52 87.82
N SER A 81 47.30 8.18 87.21
CA SER A 81 46.04 7.82 87.89
C SER A 81 45.94 6.34 88.30
N GLY A 82 46.92 5.50 87.94
CA GLY A 82 46.83 4.03 88.09
C GLY A 82 46.02 3.33 86.98
N GLU A 83 45.44 4.09 86.04
CA GLU A 83 44.60 3.57 84.96
C GLU A 83 45.43 2.87 83.86
N GLY A 84 44.83 1.92 83.14
CA GLY A 84 45.51 1.15 82.10
C GLY A 84 45.77 1.98 80.83
N LEU A 85 47.01 2.38 80.60
CA LEU A 85 47.41 3.23 79.47
C LEU A 85 47.67 2.43 78.20
N THR A 86 47.62 3.11 77.06
CA THR A 86 48.02 2.56 75.76
C THR A 86 49.46 2.95 75.45
N ILE A 87 50.27 2.00 74.98
CA ILE A 87 51.66 2.25 74.57
C ILE A 87 51.85 1.83 73.11
N GLU A 88 52.29 2.76 72.28
CA GLU A 88 52.52 2.59 70.85
C GLU A 88 53.99 2.83 70.49
N VAL A 89 54.59 1.90 69.75
CA VAL A 89 56.00 1.95 69.33
C VAL A 89 56.08 2.02 67.81
N TYR A 90 56.67 3.11 67.32
CA TYR A 90 56.83 3.42 65.90
C TYR A 90 58.31 3.40 65.50
N HIS A 91 58.63 2.74 64.39
CA HIS A 91 59.94 2.85 63.75
C HIS A 91 59.82 2.89 62.22
N ARG A 92 60.80 3.49 61.53
CA ARG A 92 60.79 3.61 60.06
C ARG A 92 60.79 2.23 59.38
N LEU A 93 61.62 1.31 59.87
CA LEU A 93 61.88 -0.01 59.24
C LEU A 93 60.96 -1.14 59.70
N TYR A 94 60.29 -1.00 60.86
CA TYR A 94 59.44 -2.03 61.46
C TYR A 94 57.96 -1.65 61.43
N LYS A 95 57.07 -2.65 61.46
CA LYS A 95 55.62 -2.48 61.62
C LYS A 95 55.36 -1.94 63.05
N THR A 96 54.44 -0.97 63.17
CA THR A 96 54.05 -0.39 64.47
C THR A 96 53.53 -1.49 65.40
N SER A 97 53.91 -1.43 66.68
CA SER A 97 53.43 -2.35 67.71
C SER A 97 52.71 -1.57 68.81
N LYS A 98 51.63 -2.14 69.35
CA LYS A 98 50.73 -1.49 70.32
C LYS A 98 50.42 -2.45 71.45
N LYS A 99 50.37 -1.93 72.68
CA LYS A 99 49.76 -2.60 73.85
C LYS A 99 48.74 -1.65 74.45
N GLU A 100 47.61 -2.20 74.88
CA GLU A 100 46.49 -1.48 75.48
C GLU A 100 46.31 -1.95 76.93
N ALA A 101 45.64 -1.15 77.77
CA ALA A 101 45.40 -1.44 79.19
C ALA A 101 46.67 -1.77 80.03
N VAL A 102 47.80 -1.15 79.71
CA VAL A 102 49.06 -1.33 80.43
C VAL A 102 49.06 -0.45 81.69
N VAL A 103 48.93 -1.08 82.86
CA VAL A 103 49.16 -0.42 84.15
C VAL A 103 50.66 -0.22 84.36
N LEU A 104 51.07 0.96 84.80
CA LEU A 104 52.48 1.32 85.03
C LEU A 104 52.85 1.20 86.51
N SER A 105 54.07 0.74 86.78
CA SER A 105 54.71 0.78 88.10
C SER A 105 55.98 1.62 88.04
N ASP A 106 56.37 2.26 89.15
CA ASP A 106 57.66 2.94 89.19
C ASP A 106 58.81 1.94 89.03
N ALA A 107 59.89 2.39 88.38
CA ALA A 107 60.99 1.58 87.86
C ALA A 107 60.59 0.38 86.97
N GLY A 108 59.33 0.28 86.53
CA GLY A 108 58.83 -0.82 85.72
C GLY A 108 59.46 -0.89 84.32
N ASN A 109 59.53 -2.08 83.73
CA ASN A 109 60.00 -2.29 82.36
C ASN A 109 58.92 -2.93 81.47
N VAL A 110 58.59 -2.29 80.34
CA VAL A 110 57.66 -2.81 79.33
C VAL A 110 58.41 -3.19 78.05
N ALA A 111 58.51 -4.48 77.77
CA ALA A 111 59.18 -4.99 76.56
C ALA A 111 58.26 -5.00 75.32
N PHE A 112 58.82 -4.66 74.15
CA PHE A 112 58.19 -4.72 72.83
C PHE A 112 59.10 -5.45 71.83
N ALA A 113 58.54 -6.43 71.12
CA ALA A 113 59.16 -7.04 69.94
C ALA A 113 58.52 -6.48 68.66
N LEU A 114 59.32 -5.93 67.76
CA LEU A 114 58.88 -5.40 66.47
C LEU A 114 59.16 -6.40 65.32
N LYS A 115 58.35 -6.33 64.26
CA LYS A 115 58.51 -7.13 63.03
C LYS A 115 58.88 -6.23 61.84
N SER A 116 59.73 -6.71 60.95
CA SER A 116 60.16 -5.97 59.74
C SER A 116 59.00 -5.64 58.79
N LYS A 117 59.18 -4.59 57.97
CA LYS A 117 58.20 -4.16 56.94
C LYS A 117 58.32 -4.94 55.62
N SER A 118 59.43 -5.63 55.39
CA SER A 118 59.65 -6.51 54.24
C SER A 118 58.87 -7.82 54.39
N GLY A 119 57.81 -7.99 53.59
CA GLY A 119 57.15 -9.29 53.39
C GLY A 119 57.98 -10.23 52.52
N THR A 120 57.62 -11.52 52.51
CA THR A 120 58.24 -12.54 51.66
C THR A 120 57.64 -12.55 50.25
N LEU A 121 58.45 -12.93 49.24
CA LEU A 121 58.11 -12.86 47.81
C LEU A 121 56.71 -13.44 47.45
N SER A 122 56.31 -14.53 48.10
CA SER A 122 55.04 -15.24 47.85
C SER A 122 53.78 -14.39 48.02
N GLU A 123 53.81 -13.29 48.78
CA GLU A 123 52.65 -12.39 48.91
C GLU A 123 52.49 -11.44 47.72
N ILE A 124 53.56 -11.20 46.94
CA ILE A 124 53.58 -10.26 45.81
C ILE A 124 53.07 -10.92 44.53
N GLU A 125 53.40 -12.19 44.31
CA GLU A 125 52.99 -12.96 43.12
C GLU A 125 51.48 -13.21 43.10
N ALA A 126 50.88 -13.59 44.24
CA ALA A 126 49.43 -13.79 44.36
C ALA A 126 48.63 -12.51 44.09
N ASP A 127 49.10 -11.36 44.58
CA ASP A 127 48.44 -10.07 44.38
C ASP A 127 48.67 -9.52 42.95
N ALA A 128 49.64 -10.03 42.20
CA ALA A 128 49.78 -9.78 40.76
C ALA A 128 48.77 -10.60 39.94
N GLN A 129 48.70 -11.92 40.18
CA GLN A 129 47.78 -12.84 39.48
C GLN A 129 46.33 -12.35 39.53
N VAL A 130 45.84 -11.98 40.73
CA VAL A 130 44.48 -11.47 40.95
C VAL A 130 44.18 -10.15 40.21
N LYS A 131 45.20 -9.40 39.79
CA LYS A 131 45.04 -8.20 38.94
C LYS A 131 45.04 -8.53 37.45
N GLU A 132 45.82 -9.52 37.05
CA GLU A 132 45.90 -10.02 35.66
C GLU A 132 44.60 -10.74 35.26
N ASP A 133 44.09 -11.62 36.13
CA ASP A 133 42.80 -12.31 35.93
C ASP A 133 41.65 -11.31 35.75
N LYS A 134 41.59 -10.26 36.58
CA LYS A 134 40.59 -9.16 36.51
C LYS A 134 40.80 -8.20 35.34
N LEU A 135 41.94 -8.27 34.66
CA LEU A 135 42.19 -7.57 33.41
C LEU A 135 41.68 -8.41 32.23
N ASN A 136 42.00 -9.70 32.21
CA ASN A 136 41.53 -10.65 31.19
C ASN A 136 40.00 -10.76 31.18
N GLU A 137 39.34 -10.89 32.34
CA GLU A 137 37.87 -10.90 32.48
C GLU A 137 37.22 -9.64 31.86
N LYS A 138 37.87 -8.47 32.01
CA LYS A 138 37.41 -7.18 31.45
C LYS A 138 37.77 -6.96 29.98
N ILE A 139 38.63 -7.79 29.42
CA ILE A 139 38.96 -7.81 27.98
C ILE A 139 37.97 -8.75 27.28
N GLN A 140 37.84 -10.00 27.76
CA GLN A 140 36.89 -10.98 27.23
C GLN A 140 35.45 -10.45 27.26
N GLY A 141 34.97 -9.93 28.39
CA GLY A 141 33.61 -9.38 28.49
C GLY A 141 33.35 -8.14 27.60
N LYS A 142 34.39 -7.51 27.05
CA LYS A 142 34.25 -6.48 26.00
C LYS A 142 34.25 -7.09 24.60
N GLU A 143 35.12 -8.08 24.35
CA GLU A 143 35.20 -8.77 23.07
C GLU A 143 33.90 -9.54 22.79
N GLU A 144 33.36 -10.29 23.75
CA GLU A 144 32.03 -10.93 23.66
C GLU A 144 30.92 -9.90 23.37
N SER A 145 30.92 -8.76 24.07
CA SER A 145 29.93 -7.69 23.84
C SER A 145 30.02 -7.06 22.45
N ARG A 146 31.21 -7.13 21.84
CA ARG A 146 31.50 -6.61 20.51
C ARG A 146 31.14 -7.63 19.43
N GLU A 147 31.47 -8.91 19.61
CA GLU A 147 31.07 -9.97 18.69
C GLU A 147 29.54 -10.14 18.63
N ASP A 148 28.85 -10.11 19.77
CA ASP A 148 27.37 -10.13 19.81
C ASP A 148 26.76 -8.89 19.15
N TYR A 149 27.37 -7.70 19.31
CA TYR A 149 26.95 -6.50 18.58
C TYR A 149 27.18 -6.60 17.06
N GLU A 150 28.36 -7.05 16.61
CA GLU A 150 28.68 -7.23 15.19
C GLU A 150 27.83 -8.34 14.55
N ARG A 151 27.46 -9.37 15.31
CA ARG A 151 26.51 -10.43 14.92
C ARG A 151 25.09 -9.92 14.75
N ARG A 152 24.55 -9.17 15.73
CA ARG A 152 23.22 -8.53 15.61
C ARG A 152 23.18 -7.54 14.45
N MET A 153 24.25 -6.75 14.25
CA MET A 153 24.34 -5.82 13.12
C MET A 153 24.44 -6.51 11.76
N THR A 154 24.93 -7.75 11.68
CA THR A 154 24.96 -8.53 10.43
C THR A 154 23.66 -9.29 10.19
N GLU A 155 23.03 -9.84 11.23
CA GLU A 155 21.69 -10.45 11.15
C GLU A 155 20.61 -9.40 10.81
N ALA A 156 20.67 -8.20 11.40
CA ALA A 156 19.76 -7.09 11.07
C ALA A 156 19.93 -6.61 9.61
N LYS A 157 21.16 -6.50 9.11
CA LYS A 157 21.42 -6.18 7.69
C LYS A 157 20.88 -7.25 6.74
N LYS A 158 21.11 -8.53 7.06
CA LYS A 158 20.64 -9.65 6.24
C LYS A 158 19.11 -9.70 6.20
N ARG A 159 18.45 -9.47 7.35
CA ARG A 159 17.00 -9.35 7.44
C ARG A 159 16.48 -8.15 6.64
N GLN A 160 17.14 -7.00 6.71
CA GLN A 160 16.79 -5.82 5.90
C GLN A 160 16.93 -6.08 4.39
N GLU A 161 17.98 -6.78 3.96
CA GLU A 161 18.19 -7.17 2.55
C GLU A 161 17.12 -8.16 2.07
N GLU A 162 16.80 -9.18 2.87
CA GLU A 162 15.70 -10.12 2.60
C GLU A 162 14.34 -9.41 2.50
N LEU A 163 14.06 -8.46 3.41
CA LEU A 163 12.82 -7.68 3.41
C LEU A 163 12.75 -6.68 2.23
N GLN A 164 13.87 -6.12 1.79
CA GLN A 164 13.92 -5.31 0.57
C GLN A 164 13.64 -6.15 -0.67
N ASN A 165 14.23 -7.35 -0.76
CA ASN A 165 13.99 -8.27 -1.87
C ASN A 165 12.52 -8.71 -1.92
N GLU A 166 11.93 -9.18 -0.81
CA GLU A 166 10.50 -9.49 -0.75
C GLU A 166 9.61 -8.29 -1.13
N THR A 167 9.98 -7.08 -0.72
CA THR A 167 9.22 -5.86 -1.06
C THR A 167 9.33 -5.53 -2.55
N ASN A 168 10.48 -5.77 -3.17
CA ASN A 168 10.70 -5.57 -4.60
C ASN A 168 9.98 -6.64 -5.44
N ASP A 169 9.97 -7.89 -5.00
CA ASP A 169 9.23 -8.99 -5.65
C ASP A 169 7.71 -8.76 -5.59
N VAL A 170 7.18 -8.27 -4.47
CA VAL A 170 5.76 -7.90 -4.37
C VAL A 170 5.44 -6.68 -5.24
N LYS A 171 6.35 -5.70 -5.36
CA LYS A 171 6.19 -4.54 -6.25
C LYS A 171 6.17 -4.95 -7.73
N THR A 172 7.16 -5.70 -8.20
CA THR A 172 7.22 -6.15 -9.61
C THR A 172 6.03 -7.04 -9.96
N ALA A 173 5.65 -7.99 -9.10
CA ALA A 173 4.44 -8.80 -9.29
C ALA A 173 3.13 -7.98 -9.26
N THR A 174 3.12 -6.83 -8.58
CA THR A 174 1.97 -5.91 -8.58
C THR A 174 1.96 -5.05 -9.86
N GLU A 175 3.10 -4.54 -10.30
CA GLU A 175 3.23 -3.83 -11.58
C GLU A 175 2.84 -4.71 -12.77
N ASP A 176 3.27 -5.98 -12.80
CA ASP A 176 2.92 -6.90 -13.88
C ASP A 176 1.45 -7.32 -13.84
N ARG A 177 0.85 -7.45 -12.65
CA ARG A 177 -0.62 -7.58 -12.51
C ARG A 177 -1.35 -6.35 -13.05
N LEU A 178 -0.84 -5.14 -12.81
CA LEU A 178 -1.43 -3.90 -13.32
C LEU A 178 -1.32 -3.82 -14.85
N LYS A 179 -0.14 -4.09 -15.44
CA LYS A 179 0.06 -4.15 -16.91
C LYS A 179 -0.92 -5.12 -17.56
N VAL A 180 -1.02 -6.36 -17.07
CA VAL A 180 -1.97 -7.36 -17.57
C VAL A 180 -3.43 -6.91 -17.39
N THR A 181 -3.75 -6.15 -16.35
CA THR A 181 -5.10 -5.60 -16.12
C THR A 181 -5.42 -4.48 -17.12
N GLU A 182 -4.47 -3.59 -17.41
CA GLU A 182 -4.61 -2.54 -18.42
C GLU A 182 -4.71 -3.12 -19.84
N GLU A 183 -3.88 -4.10 -20.19
CA GLU A 183 -3.98 -4.86 -21.45
C GLU A 183 -5.35 -5.55 -21.58
N THR A 184 -5.85 -6.16 -20.50
CA THR A 184 -7.18 -6.81 -20.49
C THR A 184 -8.30 -5.79 -20.69
N ARG A 185 -8.21 -4.60 -20.08
CA ARG A 185 -9.18 -3.51 -20.27
C ARG A 185 -9.12 -2.93 -21.68
N ALA A 186 -7.95 -2.62 -22.20
CA ALA A 186 -7.77 -2.12 -23.57
C ALA A 186 -8.26 -3.13 -24.63
N ALA A 187 -7.99 -4.43 -24.43
CA ALA A 187 -8.50 -5.50 -25.28
C ALA A 187 -10.02 -5.72 -25.15
N THR A 188 -10.64 -5.30 -24.04
CA THR A 188 -12.10 -5.33 -23.83
C THR A 188 -12.76 -4.13 -24.50
N GLU A 189 -12.24 -2.91 -24.29
CA GLU A 189 -12.69 -1.69 -24.96
C GLU A 189 -12.58 -1.79 -26.50
N ALA A 190 -11.50 -2.39 -27.02
CA ALA A 190 -11.34 -2.66 -28.45
C ALA A 190 -12.41 -3.63 -28.99
N LYS A 191 -12.74 -4.68 -28.23
CA LYS A 191 -13.84 -5.61 -28.59
C LYS A 191 -15.20 -4.93 -28.52
N GLU A 192 -15.43 -4.05 -27.56
CA GLU A 192 -16.69 -3.31 -27.44
C GLU A 192 -16.90 -2.37 -28.64
N LYS A 193 -15.86 -1.66 -29.05
CA LYS A 193 -15.86 -0.85 -30.30
C LYS A 193 -16.07 -1.70 -31.55
N GLU A 194 -15.46 -2.87 -31.63
CA GLU A 194 -15.68 -3.83 -32.74
C GLU A 194 -17.12 -4.38 -32.74
N MET A 195 -17.69 -4.65 -31.56
CA MET A 195 -19.09 -5.07 -31.40
C MET A 195 -20.06 -3.96 -31.77
N GLU A 196 -19.81 -2.71 -31.37
CA GLU A 196 -20.65 -1.57 -31.72
C GLU A 196 -20.67 -1.34 -33.23
N ALA A 197 -19.49 -1.32 -33.88
CA ALA A 197 -19.39 -1.21 -35.33
C ALA A 197 -20.16 -2.34 -36.04
N LYS A 198 -20.07 -3.58 -35.55
CA LYS A 198 -20.86 -4.71 -36.05
C LYS A 198 -22.36 -4.57 -35.79
N ARG A 199 -22.78 -4.02 -34.65
CA ARG A 199 -24.20 -3.73 -34.37
C ARG A 199 -24.75 -2.71 -35.36
N GLN A 200 -24.01 -1.62 -35.61
CA GLN A 200 -24.35 -0.60 -36.61
C GLN A 200 -24.39 -1.18 -38.04
N GLU A 201 -23.45 -2.06 -38.41
CA GLU A 201 -23.47 -2.77 -39.70
C GLU A 201 -24.70 -3.69 -39.84
N ILE A 202 -25.02 -4.46 -38.78
CA ILE A 202 -26.21 -5.33 -38.74
C ILE A 202 -27.50 -4.50 -38.84
N GLU A 203 -27.58 -3.35 -38.19
CA GLU A 203 -28.74 -2.45 -38.24
C GLU A 203 -28.91 -1.84 -39.63
N LYS A 204 -27.84 -1.27 -40.21
CA LYS A 204 -27.82 -0.76 -41.60
C LYS A 204 -28.23 -1.85 -42.59
N ARG A 205 -27.70 -3.06 -42.44
CA ARG A 205 -28.03 -4.21 -43.28
C ARG A 205 -29.49 -4.65 -43.09
N ARG A 206 -30.05 -4.61 -41.88
CA ARG A 206 -31.48 -4.86 -41.65
C ARG A 206 -32.37 -3.82 -42.33
N ALA A 207 -32.02 -2.54 -42.26
CA ALA A 207 -32.76 -1.47 -42.94
C ALA A 207 -32.71 -1.61 -44.48
N GLU A 208 -31.55 -1.94 -45.04
CA GLU A 208 -31.39 -2.26 -46.47
C GLU A 208 -32.21 -3.50 -46.88
N GLN A 209 -32.28 -4.51 -46.01
CA GLN A 209 -33.07 -5.73 -46.23
C GLN A 209 -34.57 -5.47 -46.16
N GLU A 210 -35.04 -4.68 -45.19
CA GLU A 210 -36.45 -4.28 -45.06
C GLU A 210 -36.89 -3.46 -46.28
N ALA A 211 -36.05 -2.53 -46.76
CA ALA A 211 -36.27 -1.82 -48.01
C ALA A 211 -36.35 -2.77 -49.22
N GLN A 212 -35.38 -3.69 -49.40
CA GLN A 212 -35.38 -4.66 -50.51
C GLN A 212 -36.59 -5.62 -50.51
N ILE A 213 -37.20 -5.88 -49.35
CA ILE A 213 -38.39 -6.73 -49.24
C ILE A 213 -39.67 -5.93 -49.47
N GLY A 214 -39.75 -4.69 -48.98
CA GLY A 214 -40.92 -3.82 -49.10
C GLY A 214 -41.08 -3.12 -50.46
N ASP A 215 -39.97 -2.79 -51.13
CA ASP A 215 -39.98 -1.91 -52.30
C ASP A 215 -40.72 -2.50 -53.52
N GLY A 216 -41.38 -1.61 -54.25
CA GLY A 216 -42.15 -1.89 -55.45
C GLY A 216 -43.33 -2.86 -55.31
N GLN A 217 -43.71 -3.32 -54.11
CA GLN A 217 -44.82 -4.29 -54.00
C GLN A 217 -46.15 -3.68 -54.46
N ALA A 218 -46.41 -2.43 -54.09
CA ALA A 218 -47.58 -1.68 -54.54
C ALA A 218 -47.56 -1.45 -56.06
N ASP A 219 -46.40 -1.12 -56.64
CA ASP A 219 -46.26 -0.93 -58.08
C ASP A 219 -46.44 -2.23 -58.87
N ARG A 220 -45.92 -3.37 -58.38
CA ARG A 220 -46.14 -4.69 -59.00
C ARG A 220 -47.61 -5.13 -58.93
N GLU A 221 -48.33 -4.75 -57.87
CA GLU A 221 -49.77 -5.02 -57.71
C GLU A 221 -50.61 -4.10 -58.61
N ALA A 222 -50.27 -2.81 -58.71
CA ALA A 222 -50.88 -1.85 -59.62
C ALA A 222 -50.62 -2.20 -61.09
N GLU A 223 -49.40 -2.60 -61.46
CA GLU A 223 -49.03 -3.08 -62.79
C GLU A 223 -49.80 -4.36 -63.13
N MET A 224 -49.99 -5.29 -62.18
CA MET A 224 -50.83 -6.48 -62.38
C MET A 224 -52.30 -6.10 -62.63
N LYS A 225 -52.86 -5.19 -61.83
CA LYS A 225 -54.25 -4.72 -61.99
C LYS A 225 -54.44 -4.05 -63.35
N LYS A 226 -53.57 -3.10 -63.70
CA LYS A 226 -53.55 -2.44 -65.01
C LYS A 226 -53.38 -3.42 -66.16
N ARG A 227 -52.53 -4.45 -66.03
CA ARG A 227 -52.34 -5.46 -67.08
C ARG A 227 -53.61 -6.29 -67.33
N LYS A 228 -54.38 -6.60 -66.27
CA LYS A 228 -55.67 -7.28 -66.39
C LYS A 228 -56.70 -6.39 -67.06
N GLU A 229 -56.80 -5.14 -66.61
CA GLU A 229 -57.67 -4.12 -67.22
C GLU A 229 -57.31 -3.89 -68.70
N GLU A 230 -56.02 -3.83 -69.05
CA GLU A 230 -55.57 -3.78 -70.45
C GLU A 230 -55.89 -5.07 -71.23
N GLN A 231 -55.84 -6.25 -70.62
CA GLN A 231 -56.16 -7.52 -71.31
C GLN A 231 -57.65 -7.69 -71.54
N GLU A 232 -58.47 -7.32 -70.57
CA GLU A 232 -59.93 -7.24 -70.68
C GLU A 232 -60.32 -6.17 -71.71
N ALA A 233 -59.73 -4.98 -71.65
CA ALA A 233 -59.91 -3.94 -72.67
C ALA A 233 -59.41 -4.38 -74.06
N ARG A 234 -58.39 -5.25 -74.20
CA ARG A 234 -57.97 -5.81 -75.49
C ARG A 234 -58.94 -6.86 -76.02
N MET A 235 -59.54 -7.69 -75.15
CA MET A 235 -60.60 -8.62 -75.56
C MET A 235 -61.85 -7.84 -75.96
N ASN A 236 -62.28 -6.89 -75.13
CA ASN A 236 -63.38 -5.98 -75.43
C ASN A 236 -63.08 -5.11 -76.67
N ALA A 237 -61.82 -4.76 -76.95
CA ALA A 237 -61.43 -4.06 -78.18
C ALA A 237 -61.38 -4.97 -79.43
N ILE A 238 -61.19 -6.29 -79.29
CA ILE A 238 -61.41 -7.25 -80.37
C ILE A 238 -62.91 -7.44 -80.60
N GLU A 239 -63.72 -7.40 -79.54
CA GLU A 239 -65.18 -7.42 -79.63
C GLU A 239 -65.77 -6.08 -80.08
N GLU A 240 -65.10 -4.95 -79.86
CA GLU A 240 -65.39 -3.65 -80.47
C GLU A 240 -64.85 -3.56 -81.91
N GLU A 241 -63.73 -4.19 -82.31
CA GLU A 241 -63.42 -4.28 -83.75
C GLU A 241 -64.43 -5.19 -84.50
N LYS A 242 -65.22 -5.99 -83.75
CA LYS A 242 -66.45 -6.64 -84.23
C LYS A 242 -67.70 -5.74 -84.10
N ALA A 243 -67.87 -4.95 -83.04
CA ALA A 243 -69.11 -4.24 -82.66
C ALA A 243 -69.10 -2.71 -82.74
N LYS A 244 -67.96 -2.03 -82.46
CA LYS A 244 -67.68 -0.62 -82.80
C LYS A 244 -67.46 -0.38 -84.29
N LYS A 245 -67.78 -1.38 -85.10
CA LYS A 245 -68.48 -1.17 -86.38
C LYS A 245 -69.91 -0.57 -86.17
N MET A 246 -70.10 0.30 -85.15
CA MET A 246 -71.33 1.00 -84.70
C MET A 246 -71.04 2.37 -84.00
N GLU A 247 -70.89 2.45 -82.65
CA GLU A 247 -71.12 3.68 -81.83
C GLU A 247 -70.07 3.98 -80.71
N GLU A 248 -70.05 5.21 -80.14
CA GLU A 248 -69.09 5.71 -79.11
C GLU A 248 -69.56 7.04 -78.42
N VAL A 249 -68.96 7.46 -77.27
CA VAL A 249 -68.51 8.86 -76.87
C VAL A 249 -68.54 9.22 -75.33
N ASP A 250 -67.33 9.28 -74.71
CA ASP A 250 -66.65 10.21 -73.71
C ASP A 250 -67.07 10.69 -72.27
N ALA A 251 -66.07 11.23 -71.50
CA ALA A 251 -66.03 11.79 -70.10
C ALA A 251 -64.94 12.96 -69.92
N SER A 252 -64.21 13.36 -68.83
CA SER A 252 -64.03 13.13 -67.35
C SER A 252 -63.12 14.24 -66.65
N GLY A 253 -62.95 14.32 -65.30
CA GLY A 253 -61.88 15.11 -64.55
C GLY A 253 -62.31 15.84 -63.23
N ALA A 254 -61.48 16.53 -62.37
CA ALA A 254 -60.02 16.50 -61.99
C ALA A 254 -59.60 17.51 -60.84
N GLU A 255 -58.54 17.19 -60.02
CA GLU A 255 -57.66 18.07 -59.14
C GLU A 255 -58.26 18.87 -57.89
N ARG A 256 -57.62 19.62 -56.92
CA ARG A 256 -56.23 20.07 -56.45
C ARG A 256 -56.28 20.67 -54.98
N GLU A 257 -55.32 21.27 -54.21
CA GLU A 257 -53.84 21.61 -54.21
C GLU A 257 -53.16 21.69 -52.77
N ALA A 258 -52.47 22.79 -52.33
CA ALA A 258 -51.41 22.81 -51.25
C ALA A 258 -51.11 24.19 -50.51
N GLU A 259 -49.99 24.31 -49.73
CA GLU A 259 -49.04 25.49 -49.51
C GLU A 259 -48.57 25.87 -48.05
N ARG A 260 -47.35 26.50 -47.95
CA ARG A 260 -46.65 27.31 -46.88
C ARG A 260 -45.85 26.60 -45.76
N ALA A 261 -44.57 26.89 -45.41
CA ALA A 261 -43.58 28.02 -45.49
C ALA A 261 -43.40 28.78 -44.13
N GLN A 262 -42.24 29.32 -43.70
CA GLN A 262 -40.80 29.12 -43.98
C GLN A 262 -39.95 29.83 -42.86
N LYS A 263 -38.67 29.42 -42.66
CA LYS A 263 -37.49 30.17 -42.12
C LYS A 263 -37.61 31.20 -40.95
N ALA A 264 -36.74 31.05 -39.94
CA ALA A 264 -35.53 31.89 -39.66
C ALA A 264 -34.91 31.43 -38.30
N GLN A 265 -33.59 31.29 -38.04
CA GLN A 265 -32.36 32.07 -38.31
C GLN A 265 -32.30 33.46 -37.63
N GLU A 266 -31.24 33.88 -36.92
CA GLU A 266 -30.06 33.16 -36.41
C GLU A 266 -29.26 33.99 -35.37
N GLN A 267 -28.25 33.36 -34.73
CA GLN A 267 -26.95 33.91 -34.29
C GLN A 267 -26.79 35.06 -33.26
N THR A 268 -26.01 34.71 -32.21
CA THR A 268 -24.82 35.44 -31.66
C THR A 268 -24.98 36.73 -30.83
N ALA A 269 -24.02 37.12 -29.97
CA ALA A 269 -23.00 36.39 -29.15
C ALA A 269 -22.21 37.42 -28.30
N LYS A 270 -21.27 36.91 -27.46
CA LYS A 270 -20.13 37.61 -26.83
C LYS A 270 -20.50 38.61 -25.73
N ASP A 271 -19.64 38.99 -24.78
CA ASP A 271 -18.44 38.46 -24.10
C ASP A 271 -17.94 39.68 -23.30
N ALA A 272 -17.68 39.56 -22.00
CA ALA A 272 -16.96 40.60 -21.26
C ALA A 272 -16.28 40.03 -20.00
N GLU A 273 -14.95 39.97 -20.04
CA GLU A 273 -14.02 40.56 -19.06
C GLU A 273 -14.27 40.34 -17.54
N LYS A 274 -13.36 39.66 -16.82
CA LYS A 274 -12.11 40.18 -16.19
C LYS A 274 -12.36 40.94 -14.87
N VAL A 275 -11.45 40.98 -13.88
CA VAL A 275 -10.21 40.23 -13.56
C VAL A 275 -9.87 40.46 -12.07
N ALA A 276 -8.71 40.00 -11.61
CA ALA A 276 -8.03 40.36 -10.34
C ALA A 276 -8.56 39.68 -9.05
N LYS A 277 -7.71 39.38 -8.05
CA LYS A 277 -6.23 39.32 -7.96
C LYS A 277 -5.86 38.34 -6.83
N ASP A 278 -4.70 37.68 -6.84
CA ASP A 278 -3.45 38.09 -6.14
C ASP A 278 -3.68 38.74 -4.74
N LYS A 279 -2.91 38.43 -3.68
CA LYS A 279 -1.59 37.75 -3.61
C LYS A 279 -1.32 37.20 -2.19
N GLU A 280 -0.05 37.12 -1.78
CA GLU A 280 0.43 37.09 -0.38
C GLU A 280 0.11 35.76 0.36
N LYS A 281 0.94 34.72 0.35
CA LYS A 281 2.39 34.53 0.07
C LYS A 281 3.37 35.20 1.05
N ALA A 282 4.10 34.35 1.78
CA ALA A 282 5.15 34.65 2.78
C ALA A 282 4.58 35.21 4.11
N LEU A 283 5.17 34.94 5.28
CA LEU A 283 6.59 34.82 5.61
C LEU A 283 6.93 33.71 6.64
N LYS A 284 8.19 33.24 6.53
CA LYS A 284 9.09 32.69 7.57
C LYS A 284 8.63 31.49 8.41
N GLU A 285 9.39 30.39 8.55
CA GLU A 285 10.83 30.14 8.32
C GLU A 285 11.78 30.97 9.22
N GLU A 286 11.89 30.59 10.50
CA GLU A 286 13.08 30.82 11.33
C GLU A 286 13.11 29.92 12.58
N LYS A 287 14.31 29.73 13.16
CA LYS A 287 14.62 29.05 14.45
C LYS A 287 14.45 27.53 14.53
N GLU A 288 15.25 26.91 13.69
CA GLU A 288 16.06 25.72 13.98
C GLU A 288 16.85 25.77 15.33
N ARG A 289 17.32 24.59 15.77
CA ARG A 289 18.48 24.29 16.68
C ARG A 289 18.44 24.64 18.18
N ALA A 290 18.42 23.58 19.00
CA ALA A 290 19.30 23.40 20.16
C ALA A 290 19.34 21.91 20.62
N SER A 291 20.40 21.51 21.33
CA SER A 291 20.57 20.23 22.05
C SER A 291 20.82 18.95 21.23
N ASP A 292 22.03 18.85 20.66
CA ASP A 292 22.65 17.61 20.19
C ASP A 292 23.79 17.21 21.14
N GLU A 293 23.57 16.27 22.09
CA GLU A 293 24.70 15.74 22.90
C GLU A 293 24.47 14.35 23.59
N THR A 294 23.36 13.64 23.34
CA THR A 294 23.09 12.32 23.96
C THR A 294 22.77 11.22 22.92
N LYS A 295 23.50 11.21 21.80
CA LYS A 295 23.21 10.37 20.64
C LYS A 295 23.75 8.94 20.71
N ALA A 296 25.07 8.75 20.80
CA ALA A 296 25.75 7.49 20.41
C ALA A 296 25.24 6.16 21.01
N ALA A 297 24.67 6.16 22.23
CA ALA A 297 24.12 4.94 22.87
C ALA A 297 22.57 4.84 22.81
N LYS A 298 21.89 5.89 22.33
CA LYS A 298 20.42 5.97 22.22
C LYS A 298 19.96 5.93 20.76
N GLU A 299 20.90 5.84 19.83
CA GLU A 299 20.70 5.98 18.39
C GLU A 299 20.66 4.62 17.67
N SER A 300 21.35 3.58 18.18
CA SER A 300 21.24 2.21 17.66
C SER A 300 19.84 1.62 17.86
N ALA A 301 19.37 1.53 19.11
CA ALA A 301 18.02 1.03 19.43
C ALA A 301 16.91 1.87 18.77
N LYS A 302 17.12 3.18 18.57
CA LYS A 302 16.19 4.05 17.82
C LYS A 302 16.29 3.91 16.30
N ALA A 303 17.42 3.47 15.76
CA ALA A 303 17.53 3.13 14.34
C ALA A 303 16.82 1.80 14.07
N GLU A 304 17.00 0.80 14.94
CA GLU A 304 16.36 -0.52 14.86
C GLU A 304 14.83 -0.42 15.00
N GLU A 305 14.32 0.28 16.02
CA GLU A 305 12.86 0.52 16.20
C GLU A 305 12.25 1.33 15.04
N LYS A 306 13.03 2.22 14.40
CA LYS A 306 12.57 2.96 13.20
C LYS A 306 12.65 2.11 11.93
N ALA A 307 13.64 1.24 11.79
CA ALA A 307 13.78 0.33 10.67
C ALA A 307 12.62 -0.67 10.67
N GLU A 308 12.36 -1.38 11.77
CA GLU A 308 11.23 -2.32 11.86
C GLU A 308 9.88 -1.61 11.62
N LYS A 309 9.71 -0.36 12.07
CA LYS A 309 8.49 0.41 11.79
C LYS A 309 8.35 0.76 10.31
N ALA A 310 9.41 1.25 9.66
CA ALA A 310 9.40 1.56 8.24
C ALA A 310 9.21 0.31 7.37
N GLU A 311 9.83 -0.82 7.72
CA GLU A 311 9.68 -2.10 7.04
C GLU A 311 8.27 -2.69 7.23
N ALA A 312 7.70 -2.61 8.44
CA ALA A 312 6.33 -3.03 8.71
C ALA A 312 5.28 -2.12 8.05
N GLU A 313 5.61 -0.86 7.77
CA GLU A 313 4.76 0.07 7.02
C GLU A 313 4.84 -0.20 5.50
N MET A 314 6.05 -0.32 4.94
CA MET A 314 6.25 -0.70 3.53
C MET A 314 5.62 -2.06 3.19
N LYS A 315 5.73 -3.07 4.07
CA LYS A 315 5.06 -4.36 3.85
C LYS A 315 3.54 -4.23 3.82
N LYS A 316 2.94 -3.42 4.70
CA LYS A 316 1.48 -3.18 4.71
C LYS A 316 1.02 -2.37 3.50
N GLU A 317 1.85 -1.48 2.97
CA GLU A 317 1.57 -0.74 1.75
C GLU A 317 1.64 -1.67 0.52
N ALA A 318 2.68 -2.49 0.40
CA ALA A 318 2.82 -3.49 -0.65
C ALA A 318 1.67 -4.54 -0.62
N GLU A 319 1.29 -5.03 0.56
CA GLU A 319 0.17 -5.97 0.73
C GLU A 319 -1.18 -5.34 0.33
N LYS A 320 -1.39 -4.04 0.61
CA LYS A 320 -2.58 -3.30 0.13
C LYS A 320 -2.57 -3.17 -1.38
N ALA A 321 -1.47 -2.72 -1.97
CA ALA A 321 -1.33 -2.54 -3.43
C ALA A 321 -1.56 -3.87 -4.17
N GLN A 322 -0.99 -4.97 -3.69
CA GLN A 322 -1.20 -6.30 -4.26
C GLN A 322 -2.67 -6.76 -4.19
N LYS A 323 -3.37 -6.46 -3.07
CA LYS A 323 -4.80 -6.75 -2.88
C LYS A 323 -5.71 -5.86 -3.73
N GLU A 324 -5.28 -4.64 -4.05
CA GLU A 324 -6.01 -3.72 -4.92
C GLU A 324 -5.84 -4.12 -6.39
N ALA A 325 -4.61 -4.40 -6.83
CA ALA A 325 -4.33 -4.96 -8.15
C ALA A 325 -5.07 -6.29 -8.39
N GLU A 326 -5.19 -7.17 -7.38
CA GLU A 326 -5.97 -8.40 -7.52
C GLU A 326 -7.47 -8.16 -7.70
N LYS A 327 -8.03 -7.12 -7.06
CA LYS A 327 -9.44 -6.73 -7.27
C LYS A 327 -9.63 -6.18 -8.66
N ALA A 328 -8.76 -5.28 -9.12
CA ALA A 328 -8.81 -4.71 -10.46
C ALA A 328 -8.68 -5.80 -11.55
N GLN A 329 -7.77 -6.77 -11.38
CA GLN A 329 -7.63 -7.91 -12.28
C GLN A 329 -8.90 -8.78 -12.30
N LYS A 330 -9.50 -9.08 -11.14
CA LYS A 330 -10.77 -9.83 -11.03
C LYS A 330 -12.02 -9.06 -11.49
N GLU A 331 -11.90 -7.75 -11.69
CA GLU A 331 -12.93 -6.90 -12.27
C GLU A 331 -12.80 -6.92 -13.80
N ALA A 332 -11.60 -6.63 -14.33
CA ALA A 332 -11.29 -6.72 -15.76
C ALA A 332 -11.57 -8.12 -16.34
N GLU A 333 -11.30 -9.20 -15.60
CA GLU A 333 -11.64 -10.57 -16.02
C GLU A 333 -13.17 -10.80 -16.15
N LYS A 334 -13.99 -10.11 -15.34
CA LYS A 334 -15.46 -10.17 -15.45
C LYS A 334 -15.95 -9.33 -16.63
N GLU A 335 -15.41 -8.12 -16.80
CA GLU A 335 -15.70 -7.23 -17.92
C GLU A 335 -15.43 -7.96 -19.25
N ALA A 336 -14.22 -8.53 -19.40
CA ALA A 336 -13.85 -9.36 -20.55
C ALA A 336 -14.79 -10.56 -20.78
N LYS A 337 -15.25 -11.22 -19.71
CA LYS A 337 -16.22 -12.35 -19.77
C LYS A 337 -17.66 -11.92 -20.07
N VAL A 338 -18.01 -10.65 -19.89
CA VAL A 338 -19.29 -10.08 -20.37
C VAL A 338 -19.16 -9.74 -21.85
N ALA A 339 -18.12 -9.02 -22.25
CA ALA A 339 -17.85 -8.68 -23.65
C ALA A 339 -17.72 -9.92 -24.56
N GLU A 340 -17.10 -11.01 -24.08
CA GLU A 340 -17.03 -12.28 -24.82
C GLU A 340 -18.42 -12.93 -25.06
N LYS A 341 -19.36 -12.76 -24.12
CA LYS A 341 -20.75 -13.25 -24.27
C LYS A 341 -21.54 -12.38 -25.23
N GLU A 342 -21.39 -11.06 -25.13
CA GLU A 342 -21.97 -10.07 -26.06
C GLU A 342 -21.49 -10.33 -27.50
N ALA A 343 -20.19 -10.57 -27.70
CA ALA A 343 -19.62 -10.85 -29.01
C ALA A 343 -20.26 -12.09 -29.65
N LYS A 344 -20.51 -13.15 -28.84
CA LYS A 344 -21.23 -14.37 -29.24
C LYS A 344 -22.72 -14.18 -29.48
N VAL A 345 -23.32 -13.05 -29.08
CA VAL A 345 -24.67 -12.62 -29.47
C VAL A 345 -24.60 -11.87 -30.80
N VAL A 346 -23.73 -10.85 -30.91
CA VAL A 346 -23.55 -10.04 -32.13
C VAL A 346 -23.17 -10.92 -33.34
N GLU A 347 -22.28 -11.91 -33.15
CA GLU A 347 -21.91 -12.88 -34.20
C GLU A 347 -23.12 -13.72 -34.68
N LYS A 348 -24.02 -14.10 -33.77
CA LYS A 348 -25.26 -14.83 -34.11
C LYS A 348 -26.27 -13.92 -34.81
N GLU A 349 -26.29 -12.63 -34.49
CA GLU A 349 -27.12 -11.64 -35.20
C GLU A 349 -26.59 -11.35 -36.60
N ALA A 350 -25.27 -11.24 -36.78
CA ALA A 350 -24.63 -11.14 -38.10
C ALA A 350 -24.97 -12.34 -38.99
N LYS A 351 -24.79 -13.57 -38.48
CA LYS A 351 -25.15 -14.81 -39.19
C LYS A 351 -26.64 -14.91 -39.53
N LYS A 352 -27.54 -14.35 -38.70
CA LYS A 352 -28.97 -14.23 -39.04
C LYS A 352 -29.22 -13.24 -40.17
N ALA A 353 -28.59 -12.06 -40.15
CA ALA A 353 -28.73 -11.04 -41.19
C ALA A 353 -28.17 -11.53 -42.54
N GLU A 354 -27.03 -12.24 -42.52
CA GLU A 354 -26.46 -12.89 -43.71
C GLU A 354 -27.39 -13.98 -44.27
N ALA A 355 -27.91 -14.86 -43.41
CA ALA A 355 -28.87 -15.89 -43.81
C ALA A 355 -30.24 -15.34 -44.24
N LEU A 356 -30.55 -14.07 -43.94
CA LEU A 356 -31.72 -13.35 -44.45
C LEU A 356 -31.41 -12.75 -45.83
N GLN A 357 -30.22 -12.17 -46.04
CA GLN A 357 -29.77 -11.71 -47.37
C GLN A 357 -29.85 -12.84 -48.40
N GLY A 358 -29.25 -13.99 -48.08
CA GLY A 358 -29.25 -15.18 -48.95
C GLY A 358 -30.63 -15.84 -49.16
N LYS A 359 -31.71 -15.25 -48.62
CA LYS A 359 -33.10 -15.50 -49.01
C LYS A 359 -33.61 -14.40 -49.95
N ILE A 360 -33.40 -13.12 -49.63
CA ILE A 360 -33.77 -11.99 -50.51
C ILE A 360 -33.15 -12.15 -51.89
N ASP A 361 -31.85 -12.43 -51.98
CA ASP A 361 -31.12 -12.57 -53.25
C ASP A 361 -31.76 -13.63 -54.16
N LYS A 362 -32.35 -14.69 -53.57
CA LYS A 362 -33.09 -15.74 -54.28
C LYS A 362 -34.47 -15.28 -54.72
N LEU A 363 -35.17 -14.47 -53.92
CA LEU A 363 -36.45 -13.87 -54.33
C LEU A 363 -36.24 -12.83 -55.44
N ASP A 364 -35.11 -12.13 -55.46
CA ASP A 364 -34.73 -11.20 -56.53
C ASP A 364 -34.33 -11.95 -57.81
N ALA A 365 -33.67 -13.10 -57.70
CA ALA A 365 -33.43 -13.98 -58.83
C ALA A 365 -34.73 -14.56 -59.40
N GLU A 366 -35.68 -14.96 -58.54
CA GLU A 366 -37.04 -15.36 -58.97
C GLU A 366 -37.77 -14.20 -59.67
N GLN A 367 -37.70 -12.97 -59.13
CA GLN A 367 -38.31 -11.77 -59.71
C GLN A 367 -37.77 -11.48 -61.12
N LYS A 368 -36.45 -11.41 -61.28
CA LYS A 368 -35.78 -11.19 -62.58
C LYS A 368 -36.17 -12.25 -63.61
N GLY A 369 -36.46 -13.48 -63.18
CA GLY A 369 -37.02 -14.54 -64.03
C GLY A 369 -38.46 -14.29 -64.50
N ILE A 370 -39.31 -13.72 -63.64
CA ILE A 370 -40.66 -13.26 -64.00
C ILE A 370 -40.59 -12.08 -64.97
N ASP A 371 -39.76 -11.07 -64.69
CA ASP A 371 -39.66 -9.84 -65.49
C ASP A 371 -39.13 -10.13 -66.90
N SER A 372 -38.09 -10.96 -67.00
CA SER A 372 -37.57 -11.46 -68.28
C SER A 372 -38.60 -12.29 -69.06
N SER A 373 -39.58 -12.90 -68.37
CA SER A 373 -40.69 -13.62 -69.00
C SER A 373 -41.80 -12.67 -69.45
N ARG A 374 -42.16 -11.66 -68.63
CA ARG A 374 -43.14 -10.61 -68.98
C ARG A 374 -42.70 -9.84 -70.23
N SER A 375 -41.47 -9.35 -70.27
CA SER A 375 -40.89 -8.66 -71.43
C SER A 375 -40.98 -9.46 -72.74
N LYS A 376 -40.80 -10.79 -72.67
CA LYS A 376 -40.95 -11.71 -73.82
C LYS A 376 -42.40 -11.93 -74.24
N LEU A 377 -43.37 -11.79 -73.33
CA LEU A 377 -44.80 -11.79 -73.67
C LEU A 377 -45.23 -10.43 -74.24
N ASP A 378 -44.79 -9.32 -73.69
CA ASP A 378 -45.09 -7.97 -74.21
C ASP A 378 -44.58 -7.80 -75.66
N GLY A 379 -43.40 -8.38 -75.96
CA GLY A 379 -42.84 -8.46 -77.30
C GLY A 379 -43.58 -9.41 -78.27
N LYS A 380 -44.48 -10.27 -77.77
CA LYS A 380 -45.47 -11.02 -78.58
C LYS A 380 -46.78 -10.24 -78.70
N GLN A 381 -47.26 -9.65 -77.60
CA GLN A 381 -48.49 -8.86 -77.55
C GLN A 381 -48.44 -7.72 -78.58
N LYS A 382 -47.36 -6.92 -78.60
CA LYS A 382 -47.15 -5.86 -79.61
C LYS A 382 -47.19 -6.36 -81.07
N LYS A 383 -46.80 -7.61 -81.31
CA LYS A 383 -46.87 -8.25 -82.64
C LYS A 383 -48.27 -8.78 -82.96
N LEU A 384 -49.07 -9.09 -81.95
CA LEU A 384 -50.47 -9.49 -82.09
C LEU A 384 -51.38 -8.26 -82.27
N ASP A 385 -51.18 -7.21 -81.48
CA ASP A 385 -51.82 -5.90 -81.63
C ASP A 385 -51.68 -5.40 -83.09
N ALA A 386 -50.46 -5.47 -83.65
CA ALA A 386 -50.14 -5.11 -85.04
C ALA A 386 -50.62 -6.10 -86.12
N LYS A 387 -51.26 -7.21 -85.74
CA LYS A 387 -52.10 -8.07 -86.61
C LYS A 387 -53.58 -7.72 -86.48
N ILE A 388 -54.06 -7.47 -85.26
CA ILE A 388 -55.46 -7.14 -84.95
C ILE A 388 -55.85 -5.87 -85.70
N ALA A 389 -55.07 -4.79 -85.58
CA ALA A 389 -55.25 -3.53 -86.32
C ALA A 389 -55.08 -3.62 -87.86
N LYS A 390 -55.07 -4.83 -88.43
CA LYS A 390 -55.14 -5.13 -89.87
C LYS A 390 -56.41 -5.93 -90.24
N GLY A 391 -57.32 -6.15 -89.29
CA GLY A 391 -58.67 -6.69 -89.48
C GLY A 391 -58.79 -8.11 -90.05
N LYS A 392 -57.69 -8.90 -90.07
CA LYS A 392 -57.64 -10.16 -90.83
C LYS A 392 -57.44 -11.39 -89.94
N LYS A 393 -58.35 -12.36 -90.07
CA LYS A 393 -58.40 -13.65 -89.34
C LYS A 393 -58.60 -13.50 -87.82
N LEU A 394 -59.48 -12.57 -87.40
CA LEU A 394 -59.70 -12.18 -86.00
C LEU A 394 -59.89 -13.37 -85.06
N ASP A 395 -60.62 -14.41 -85.43
CA ASP A 395 -60.86 -15.58 -84.57
C ASP A 395 -59.56 -16.35 -84.22
N LYS A 396 -58.59 -16.36 -85.15
CA LYS A 396 -57.25 -16.93 -84.90
C LYS A 396 -56.36 -15.98 -84.09
N LEU A 397 -56.61 -14.68 -84.15
CA LEU A 397 -55.91 -13.69 -83.32
C LEU A 397 -56.47 -13.69 -81.89
N GLN A 398 -57.78 -13.88 -81.71
CA GLN A 398 -58.42 -14.11 -80.42
C GLN A 398 -57.83 -15.38 -79.75
N ALA A 399 -57.73 -16.49 -80.47
CA ALA A 399 -57.08 -17.72 -79.97
C ALA A 399 -55.54 -17.63 -79.83
N GLU A 400 -54.90 -16.53 -80.26
CA GLU A 400 -53.53 -16.15 -79.88
C GLU A 400 -53.54 -15.23 -78.64
N GLN A 401 -54.54 -14.34 -78.51
CA GLN A 401 -54.72 -13.40 -77.39
C GLN A 401 -55.03 -14.12 -76.08
N GLU A 402 -55.99 -15.05 -76.11
CA GLU A 402 -56.35 -15.92 -74.98
C GLU A 402 -55.11 -16.65 -74.45
N LYS A 403 -54.23 -17.14 -75.35
CA LYS A 403 -52.97 -17.83 -74.96
C LYS A 403 -51.92 -16.90 -74.39
N LEU A 404 -51.94 -15.60 -74.71
CA LEU A 404 -51.09 -14.61 -74.05
C LEU A 404 -51.65 -14.24 -72.67
N GLN A 405 -52.95 -14.01 -72.55
CA GLN A 405 -53.64 -13.77 -71.27
C GLN A 405 -53.43 -14.93 -70.28
N ASP A 406 -53.53 -16.16 -70.76
CA ASP A 406 -53.29 -17.39 -70.00
C ASP A 406 -51.81 -17.51 -69.56
N ALA A 407 -50.86 -17.08 -70.42
CA ALA A 407 -49.43 -17.03 -70.09
C ALA A 407 -49.08 -15.91 -69.09
N HIS A 408 -49.69 -14.73 -69.20
CA HIS A 408 -49.55 -13.64 -68.22
C HIS A 408 -50.15 -14.03 -66.87
N SER A 409 -51.35 -14.63 -66.86
CA SER A 409 -52.01 -15.14 -65.64
C SER A 409 -51.10 -16.11 -64.87
N LYS A 410 -50.39 -16.99 -65.59
CA LYS A 410 -49.40 -17.93 -65.02
C LYS A 410 -48.09 -17.28 -64.54
N LEU A 411 -47.80 -16.05 -64.94
CA LEU A 411 -46.73 -15.23 -64.35
C LEU A 411 -47.24 -14.43 -63.14
N ASP A 412 -48.48 -13.95 -63.18
CA ASP A 412 -49.09 -13.22 -62.06
C ASP A 412 -49.38 -14.14 -60.87
N GLU A 413 -49.72 -15.42 -61.10
CA GLU A 413 -49.68 -16.46 -60.06
C GLU A 413 -48.30 -16.58 -59.38
N LYS A 414 -47.21 -16.56 -60.18
CA LYS A 414 -45.84 -16.65 -59.66
C LYS A 414 -45.46 -15.40 -58.89
N GLN A 415 -45.88 -14.22 -59.38
CA GLN A 415 -45.72 -12.94 -58.71
C GLN A 415 -46.39 -12.97 -57.32
N ASN A 416 -47.67 -13.34 -57.25
CA ASN A 416 -48.40 -13.46 -55.99
C ASN A 416 -47.77 -14.49 -55.03
N LYS A 417 -47.26 -15.61 -55.54
CA LYS A 417 -46.51 -16.60 -54.76
C LYS A 417 -45.15 -16.05 -54.27
N LEU A 418 -44.51 -15.16 -55.03
CA LEU A 418 -43.22 -14.54 -54.70
C LEU A 418 -43.36 -13.40 -53.69
N ASP A 419 -44.31 -12.49 -53.87
CA ASP A 419 -44.62 -11.45 -52.88
C ASP A 419 -45.17 -12.06 -51.58
N SER A 420 -45.86 -13.20 -51.65
CA SER A 420 -46.21 -14.02 -50.47
C SER A 420 -44.99 -14.64 -49.77
N LYS A 421 -43.85 -14.83 -50.43
CA LYS A 421 -42.57 -15.18 -49.78
C LYS A 421 -41.95 -13.93 -49.14
N ARG A 422 -41.91 -12.79 -49.85
CA ARG A 422 -41.40 -11.49 -49.32
C ARG A 422 -42.13 -11.11 -48.02
N LYS A 423 -43.46 -11.12 -48.02
CA LYS A 423 -44.33 -10.84 -46.86
C LYS A 423 -44.21 -11.84 -45.70
N LYS A 424 -43.53 -12.98 -45.90
CA LYS A 424 -43.15 -13.96 -44.87
C LYS A 424 -41.69 -13.84 -44.41
N LEU A 425 -40.89 -12.93 -44.98
CA LEU A 425 -39.57 -12.54 -44.47
C LEU A 425 -39.64 -11.24 -43.62
N MET A 426 -40.69 -10.43 -43.79
CA MET A 426 -41.05 -9.31 -42.91
C MET A 426 -41.66 -9.75 -41.55
N LYS A 427 -41.56 -11.03 -41.18
CA LYS A 427 -42.22 -11.67 -40.03
C LYS A 427 -41.33 -12.74 -39.40
#